data_AF-A0A8T4DPN9-F1
#
_entry.id   AF-A0A8T4DPN9-F1
#
_cell.length_a   1.000
_cell.length_b   1.000
_cell.length_c   1.000
_cell.angle_alpha   90.00
_cell.angle_beta   90.00
_cell.angle_gamma   90.00
#
_symmetry.space_group_name_H-M   'P 1'
#
loop_
_entity.id
_entity.type
_entity.pdbx_description
1 polymer ?
#
loop_
_entity_poly.entity_id
_entity_poly.type
_entity_poly.pdbx_seq_one_letter_code
_entity_poly.pdbx_strand_id
1 'polypeptide(L)'
;MDEKKRGKLLALLSSFLLLSPWFLFTLLITGTILLLSGCEYRTQGYIDSVPQICGDGLCTREERTSCTVDCSNQVNSDQKPVELNWIEQKQIERREGIPTGAEDDPEKYDPVTPDPSTPTTGYGPIEQPLPEIGFLVASRYNLLSIGENMSAVMGTLTGASLREILQGGRLQTVTEAFGPKATFYEQHIRLRSGWVGFGFDEESETISSYLEYLEGDPILEYVLVMNCGILKFFEGEIIHFLGHDYVLAHVSNATMTLEGLTTGDSILLRNGHSAMVNGEEIPTNVLNVTFDYDKITVIVSAPEDIKMLPGQSLTDFLRRRVMLTNRIDLSYEGLTSGPASTIYVKRMGDDYKLFFQNNLGTNYSVPISRKNPFRSGNNEYGFIYQEGNGWNDYNIGKKDYFLINNRREDGGITTLLRLVDVEPENNLIQFQDPALETFQVYFGGTAGFQNATGDLMVYGVNHKVYVGPNKTISVDLNGDGAINRASIPIVSIGNSVVRLSETSDNITLRHVTLGRFRENSRSDLETRIVIDNGGIRVPEDSLGMDYDTKAKALVGMTDYGTLFVLQKDVEIEMQRGQELVINQPLSQRFANVILKAYE
;
A
#
# COMPACT_ATOMS: atom_id res chain seq x y z
N MET A 1 23.93 34.25 31.64
CA MET A 1 24.79 33.86 30.49
C MET A 1 26.06 34.70 30.58
N ASP A 2 27.21 34.05 30.76
CA ASP A 2 28.46 34.64 31.26
C ASP A 2 29.24 35.43 30.18
N GLU A 3 29.72 36.63 30.53
CA GLU A 3 30.40 37.59 29.63
C GLU A 3 31.68 37.02 28.98
N LYS A 4 32.25 35.96 29.54
CA LYS A 4 33.37 35.22 28.93
C LYS A 4 33.02 34.47 27.64
N LYS A 5 31.74 34.23 27.33
CA LYS A 5 31.33 33.56 26.06
C LYS A 5 31.12 34.52 24.88
N ARG A 6 30.97 35.83 25.11
CA ARG A 6 30.83 36.83 24.02
C ARG A 6 32.16 37.12 23.30
N GLY A 7 33.30 37.03 23.99
CA GLY A 7 34.61 37.31 23.41
C GLY A 7 35.09 36.27 22.38
N LYS A 8 34.64 35.01 22.46
CA LYS A 8 35.05 33.94 21.52
C LYS A 8 34.20 33.91 20.23
N LEU A 9 32.97 34.43 20.26
CA LEU A 9 32.10 34.47 19.08
C LEU A 9 32.51 35.57 18.08
N LEU A 10 33.03 36.69 18.58
CA LEU A 10 33.53 37.80 17.75
C LEU A 10 34.89 37.51 17.09
N ALA A 11 35.71 36.63 17.65
CA ALA A 11 36.97 36.21 17.03
C ALA A 11 36.76 35.25 15.85
N LEU A 12 35.73 34.39 15.90
CA LEU A 12 35.38 33.44 14.83
C LEU A 12 34.76 34.12 13.60
N LEU A 13 34.02 35.22 13.78
CA LEU A 13 33.43 35.99 12.68
C LEU A 13 34.45 36.86 11.91
N SER A 14 35.57 37.23 12.54
CA SER A 14 36.64 38.00 11.87
C SER A 14 37.54 37.16 10.95
N SER A 15 37.47 35.82 11.05
CA SER A 15 38.30 34.89 10.26
C SER A 15 37.63 34.46 8.94
N PHE A 16 36.36 34.83 8.71
CA PHE A 16 35.59 34.47 7.51
C PHE A 16 35.59 35.54 6.40
N LEU A 17 36.22 36.72 6.64
CA LEU A 17 36.22 37.87 5.73
C LEU A 17 37.53 38.06 4.94
N LEU A 18 38.41 37.05 4.89
CA LEU A 18 39.67 37.09 4.14
C LEU A 18 39.79 35.94 3.13
N LEU A 19 38.72 35.71 2.34
CA LEU A 19 38.78 34.85 1.15
C LEU A 19 39.03 35.71 -0.10
N SER A 20 40.07 35.32 -0.83
CA SER A 20 40.71 36.04 -1.93
C SER A 20 39.82 36.28 -3.17
N PRO A 21 40.14 37.26 -4.04
CA PRO A 21 39.37 37.60 -5.25
C PRO A 21 39.33 36.51 -6.33
N TRP A 22 40.05 35.40 -6.16
CA TRP A 22 40.13 34.33 -7.15
C TRP A 22 38.92 33.39 -7.14
N PHE A 23 38.12 33.35 -6.06
CA PHE A 23 36.98 32.42 -5.97
C PHE A 23 35.73 32.93 -6.71
N LEU A 24 35.59 34.25 -6.90
CA LEU A 24 34.48 34.84 -7.68
C LEU A 24 34.71 34.76 -9.20
N PHE A 25 35.94 34.55 -9.67
CA PHE A 25 36.24 34.47 -11.10
C PHE A 25 35.94 33.07 -11.69
N THR A 26 36.03 32.02 -10.86
CA THR A 26 35.73 30.63 -11.28
C THR A 26 34.23 30.36 -11.34
N LEU A 27 33.41 31.03 -10.52
CA LEU A 27 31.95 30.85 -10.52
C LEU A 27 31.25 31.55 -11.70
N LEU A 28 31.90 32.55 -12.31
CA LEU A 28 31.37 33.27 -13.47
C LEU A 28 31.69 32.60 -14.82
N ILE A 29 32.68 31.70 -14.86
CA ILE A 29 33.09 31.03 -16.11
C ILE A 29 32.37 29.67 -16.27
N THR A 30 31.95 29.02 -15.18
CA THR A 30 31.13 27.79 -15.24
C THR A 30 29.63 28.05 -15.41
N GLY A 31 29.15 29.28 -15.15
CA GLY A 31 27.75 29.68 -15.34
C GLY A 31 27.34 30.01 -16.78
N THR A 32 28.26 30.03 -17.74
CA THR A 32 28.00 30.49 -19.12
C THR A 32 28.23 29.40 -20.20
N ILE A 33 28.46 28.15 -19.80
CA ILE A 33 28.67 26.99 -20.72
C ILE A 33 27.54 25.94 -20.58
N LEU A 34 26.34 26.34 -20.12
CA LEU A 34 25.16 25.47 -20.04
C LEU A 34 23.90 26.08 -20.67
N LEU A 35 24.10 27.02 -21.60
CA LEU A 35 23.08 27.52 -22.52
C LEU A 35 23.69 27.48 -23.91
N LEU A 36 23.63 26.31 -24.56
CA LEU A 36 23.69 26.07 -26.01
C LEU A 36 23.97 24.58 -26.29
N SER A 37 22.95 23.75 -26.17
CA SER A 37 22.86 22.50 -26.94
C SER A 37 21.39 22.16 -27.12
N GLY A 38 20.82 22.63 -28.23
CA GLY A 38 19.52 22.20 -28.71
C GLY A 38 19.59 20.74 -29.14
N CYS A 39 18.66 19.93 -28.65
CA CYS A 39 18.29 18.67 -29.25
C CYS A 39 16.81 18.74 -29.59
N GLU A 40 16.54 18.73 -30.90
CA GLU A 40 15.23 18.48 -31.50
C GLU A 40 14.69 17.13 -31.00
N TYR A 41 13.52 17.15 -30.36
CA TYR A 41 12.68 15.96 -30.24
C TYR A 41 11.45 16.14 -31.12
N ARG A 42 11.46 15.42 -32.26
CA ARG A 42 10.28 15.10 -33.05
C ARG A 42 9.27 14.36 -32.18
N THR A 43 8.16 14.98 -31.86
CA THR A 43 6.94 14.27 -31.43
C THR A 43 6.19 13.82 -32.68
N GLN A 44 6.30 12.53 -32.96
CA GLN A 44 5.48 11.87 -33.96
C GLN A 44 4.12 11.59 -33.33
N GLY A 45 3.09 12.28 -33.83
CA GLY A 45 1.71 12.12 -33.38
C GLY A 45 1.16 10.74 -33.70
N TYR A 46 0.41 10.18 -32.77
CA TYR A 46 -0.61 9.17 -33.02
C TYR A 46 -1.93 9.73 -32.50
N ILE A 47 -2.80 10.06 -33.45
CA ILE A 47 -4.21 10.41 -33.26
C ILE A 47 -4.97 9.11 -33.56
N ASP A 48 -5.54 8.47 -32.55
CA ASP A 48 -6.61 7.49 -32.77
C ASP A 48 -7.93 8.26 -32.82
N SER A 49 -8.29 8.67 -34.03
CA SER A 49 -9.62 9.17 -34.37
C SER A 49 -10.57 8.00 -34.59
N VAL A 50 -11.63 7.95 -33.80
CA VAL A 50 -12.85 7.17 -34.05
C VAL A 50 -13.47 7.61 -35.39
N PRO A 51 -13.79 6.72 -36.33
CA PRO A 51 -14.51 7.10 -37.54
C PRO A 51 -16.01 7.19 -37.24
N GLN A 52 -16.51 8.42 -37.11
CA GLN A 52 -17.94 8.72 -37.18
C GLN A 52 -18.33 8.83 -38.66
N ILE A 53 -19.14 7.89 -39.13
CA ILE A 53 -19.74 7.91 -40.46
C ILE A 53 -20.82 9.00 -40.46
N CYS A 54 -20.56 10.13 -41.12
CA CYS A 54 -21.58 11.08 -41.52
C CYS A 54 -21.52 11.22 -43.05
N GLY A 55 -22.66 10.95 -43.69
CA GLY A 55 -22.84 11.00 -45.13
C GLY A 55 -22.74 12.39 -45.72
N ASP A 56 -22.57 12.39 -47.04
CA ASP A 56 -22.29 13.52 -47.92
C ASP A 56 -23.17 14.76 -47.70
N GLY A 57 -22.52 15.92 -47.63
CA GLY A 57 -23.20 17.22 -47.65
C GLY A 57 -22.22 18.40 -47.58
N LEU A 58 -21.84 18.93 -48.75
CA LEU A 58 -21.10 20.20 -48.89
C LEU A 58 -21.86 21.36 -48.24
N CYS A 59 -21.23 22.10 -47.33
CA CYS A 59 -21.62 23.47 -47.00
C CYS A 59 -20.38 24.35 -46.80
N THR A 60 -20.27 25.38 -47.64
CA THR A 60 -19.25 26.42 -47.61
C THR A 60 -19.54 27.48 -46.55
N ARG A 61 -18.45 28.07 -46.07
CA ARG A 61 -18.30 29.04 -44.98
C ARG A 61 -18.81 30.44 -45.38
N GLU A 62 -19.86 30.95 -44.72
CA GLU A 62 -20.07 32.35 -44.33
C GLU A 62 -21.40 32.54 -43.56
N GLU A 63 -21.34 33.29 -42.45
CA GLU A 63 -22.41 33.92 -41.64
C GLU A 63 -23.74 33.18 -41.37
N ARG A 64 -23.98 32.79 -40.09
CA ARG A 64 -25.06 33.31 -39.21
C ARG A 64 -25.34 32.42 -37.98
N THR A 65 -25.46 33.12 -36.84
CA THR A 65 -26.33 32.93 -35.66
C THR A 65 -27.13 31.63 -35.47
N SER A 66 -27.05 31.12 -34.23
CA SER A 66 -27.98 30.23 -33.51
C SER A 66 -28.37 28.90 -34.17
N CYS A 67 -27.74 27.81 -33.72
CA CYS A 67 -28.27 26.46 -33.88
C CYS A 67 -29.08 26.09 -32.63
N THR A 68 -30.41 26.15 -32.73
CA THR A 68 -31.32 25.44 -31.83
C THR A 68 -31.31 23.96 -32.24
N VAL A 69 -30.86 23.08 -31.35
CA VAL A 69 -31.00 21.63 -31.53
C VAL A 69 -32.44 21.26 -31.18
N ASP A 70 -33.19 20.85 -32.20
CA ASP A 70 -34.57 20.39 -32.06
C ASP A 70 -34.57 18.90 -31.67
N CYS A 71 -34.77 18.62 -30.39
CA CYS A 71 -34.96 17.27 -29.86
C CYS A 71 -36.44 16.86 -30.02
N SER A 72 -36.86 16.49 -31.22
CA SER A 72 -38.11 15.77 -31.43
C SER A 72 -37.85 14.52 -32.27
N ASN A 73 -37.58 13.39 -31.63
CA ASN A 73 -37.65 12.09 -32.30
C ASN A 73 -39.01 11.46 -32.05
N GLN A 74 -39.76 11.32 -33.16
CA GLN A 74 -40.99 10.58 -33.27
C GLN A 74 -40.76 9.10 -32.94
N VAL A 75 -41.71 8.56 -32.17
CA VAL A 75 -41.94 7.13 -31.99
C VAL A 75 -42.28 6.52 -33.35
N ASN A 76 -41.46 5.60 -33.83
CA ASN A 76 -41.85 4.66 -34.88
C ASN A 76 -41.95 3.27 -34.25
N SER A 77 -43.18 2.87 -33.96
CA SER A 77 -43.58 1.48 -33.76
C SER A 77 -43.53 0.77 -35.11
N ASP A 78 -42.61 -0.19 -35.26
CA ASP A 78 -42.79 -1.44 -36.00
C ASP A 78 -41.43 -2.02 -36.37
N GLN A 79 -40.92 -2.94 -35.54
CA GLN A 79 -40.01 -3.99 -36.00
C GLN A 79 -40.05 -5.18 -35.04
N LYS A 80 -40.43 -6.34 -35.58
CA LYS A 80 -40.47 -7.64 -34.91
C LYS A 80 -39.04 -8.12 -34.55
N PRO A 81 -38.87 -8.90 -33.48
CA PRO A 81 -37.56 -9.42 -33.10
C PRO A 81 -37.12 -10.54 -34.04
N VAL A 82 -35.86 -10.46 -34.47
CA VAL A 82 -35.14 -11.53 -35.15
C VAL A 82 -34.59 -12.48 -34.09
N GLU A 83 -35.04 -13.74 -34.12
CA GLU A 83 -34.44 -14.85 -33.38
C GLU A 83 -33.01 -15.11 -33.89
N LEU A 84 -32.03 -15.09 -33.00
CA LEU A 84 -30.70 -15.60 -33.26
C LEU A 84 -30.53 -16.97 -32.59
N ASN A 85 -30.60 -17.99 -33.43
CA ASN A 85 -30.27 -19.38 -33.13
C ASN A 85 -28.79 -19.51 -32.75
N TRP A 86 -28.55 -20.14 -31.59
CA TRP A 86 -27.25 -20.64 -31.18
C TRP A 86 -26.98 -21.99 -31.87
N ILE A 87 -25.87 -22.09 -32.60
CA ILE A 87 -25.33 -23.33 -33.16
C ILE A 87 -24.29 -23.92 -32.20
N GLU A 88 -24.36 -25.24 -32.09
CA GLU A 88 -23.53 -26.17 -31.30
C GLU A 88 -22.02 -26.02 -31.50
N GLN A 89 -21.26 -26.28 -30.44
CA GLN A 89 -20.06 -27.12 -30.54
C GLN A 89 -19.95 -28.08 -29.36
N LYS A 90 -19.72 -29.35 -29.72
CA LYS A 90 -19.79 -30.56 -28.93
C LYS A 90 -18.37 -31.04 -28.57
N GLN A 91 -18.29 -31.70 -27.42
CA GLN A 91 -17.36 -32.76 -27.01
C GLN A 91 -15.90 -32.40 -26.64
N ILE A 92 -15.53 -32.75 -25.40
CA ILE A 92 -14.62 -33.86 -25.08
C ILE A 92 -15.11 -34.54 -23.78
N GLU A 93 -15.09 -35.87 -23.79
CA GLU A 93 -15.63 -36.80 -22.78
C GLU A 93 -14.59 -37.30 -21.75
N ARG A 94 -15.11 -37.66 -20.56
CA ARG A 94 -14.75 -38.79 -19.65
C ARG A 94 -13.44 -38.80 -18.84
N ARG A 95 -13.59 -38.90 -17.50
CA ARG A 95 -13.35 -40.09 -16.64
C ARG A 95 -13.76 -39.76 -15.19
N GLU A 96 -14.86 -40.30 -14.69
CA GLU A 96 -14.98 -41.51 -13.82
C GLU A 96 -14.48 -41.33 -12.37
N GLY A 97 -15.42 -41.52 -11.41
CA GLY A 97 -15.10 -42.05 -10.06
C GLY A 97 -15.73 -41.34 -8.86
N ILE A 98 -17.03 -41.57 -8.58
CA ILE A 98 -17.64 -41.36 -7.25
C ILE A 98 -18.13 -42.73 -6.74
N PRO A 99 -17.81 -43.16 -5.49
CA PRO A 99 -18.54 -44.21 -4.82
C PRO A 99 -19.75 -43.64 -4.08
N THR A 100 -20.90 -44.26 -4.36
CA THR A 100 -22.20 -44.10 -3.70
C THR A 100 -22.20 -44.66 -2.28
N GLY A 101 -22.78 -43.92 -1.33
CA GLY A 101 -23.19 -44.42 -0.03
C GLY A 101 -24.31 -43.56 0.53
N ALA A 102 -25.56 -43.99 0.34
CA ALA A 102 -26.74 -43.41 0.95
C ALA A 102 -27.80 -44.50 1.14
N GLU A 103 -27.95 -44.94 2.38
CA GLU A 103 -29.17 -45.50 2.96
C GLU A 103 -29.33 -44.78 4.30
N ASP A 104 -30.43 -44.06 4.50
CA ASP A 104 -31.17 -44.04 5.76
C ASP A 104 -32.50 -43.28 5.63
N ASP A 105 -33.49 -43.83 6.32
CA ASP A 105 -34.95 -43.59 6.33
C ASP A 105 -35.40 -42.15 6.65
N PRO A 106 -36.58 -41.72 6.16
CA PRO A 106 -37.26 -40.51 6.64
C PRO A 106 -38.31 -40.84 7.71
N GLU A 107 -38.03 -40.51 8.98
CA GLU A 107 -39.07 -40.42 10.01
C GLU A 107 -39.75 -39.05 10.04
N LYS A 108 -41.07 -39.11 10.25
CA LYS A 108 -42.07 -38.05 10.37
C LYS A 108 -41.67 -36.90 11.31
N TYR A 109 -41.88 -35.67 10.86
CA TYR A 109 -42.11 -34.51 11.70
C TYR A 109 -43.54 -34.00 11.52
N ASP A 110 -44.32 -33.97 12.61
CA ASP A 110 -45.60 -33.27 12.67
C ASP A 110 -45.37 -31.78 13.01
N PRO A 111 -46.05 -30.83 12.34
CA PRO A 111 -45.91 -29.42 12.65
C PRO A 111 -46.73 -29.02 13.88
N VAL A 112 -46.06 -28.40 14.86
CA VAL A 112 -46.69 -27.74 16.02
C VAL A 112 -47.18 -26.36 15.61
N THR A 113 -48.47 -26.10 15.77
CA THR A 113 -49.09 -24.76 15.61
C THR A 113 -48.80 -23.89 16.84
N PRO A 114 -48.40 -22.61 16.67
CA PRO A 114 -48.12 -21.73 17.80
C PRO A 114 -49.40 -21.16 18.46
N ASP A 115 -49.35 -21.04 19.77
CA ASP A 115 -50.38 -20.51 20.67
C ASP A 115 -50.57 -18.98 20.49
N PRO A 116 -51.79 -18.48 20.19
CA PRO A 116 -52.05 -17.07 19.91
C PRO A 116 -52.17 -16.16 21.16
N SER A 117 -51.74 -16.60 22.35
CA SER A 117 -51.99 -15.85 23.60
C SER A 117 -50.81 -15.04 24.17
N THR A 118 -49.70 -14.87 23.43
CA THR A 118 -48.55 -14.08 23.92
C THR A 118 -48.70 -12.57 23.63
N PRO A 119 -48.62 -11.68 24.64
CA PRO A 119 -48.74 -10.24 24.44
C PRO A 119 -47.48 -9.66 23.77
N THR A 120 -47.65 -8.99 22.65
CA THR A 120 -46.60 -8.27 21.92
C THR A 120 -46.14 -7.05 22.70
N THR A 121 -44.93 -7.10 23.25
CA THR A 121 -44.20 -5.91 23.70
C THR A 121 -43.80 -5.09 22.49
N GLY A 122 -44.12 -3.79 22.51
CA GLY A 122 -43.79 -2.85 21.44
C GLY A 122 -42.29 -2.68 21.31
N TYR A 123 -41.71 -3.28 20.27
CA TYR A 123 -40.42 -2.87 19.74
C TYR A 123 -40.67 -1.65 18.86
N GLY A 124 -40.15 -0.50 19.25
CA GLY A 124 -39.93 0.60 18.31
C GLY A 124 -39.02 0.11 17.17
N PRO A 125 -39.04 0.76 16.00
CA PRO A 125 -38.17 0.37 14.90
C PRO A 125 -36.72 0.35 15.41
N ILE A 126 -36.13 -0.84 15.38
CA ILE A 126 -34.70 -1.01 15.58
C ILE A 126 -34.08 -0.48 14.30
N GLU A 127 -33.54 0.74 14.32
CA GLU A 127 -32.66 1.25 13.26
C GLU A 127 -31.53 0.23 13.10
N GLN A 128 -31.56 -0.54 12.01
CA GLN A 128 -30.48 -1.44 11.68
C GLN A 128 -29.41 -0.63 10.94
N PRO A 129 -28.16 -0.60 11.42
CA PRO A 129 -27.11 0.10 10.71
C PRO A 129 -26.94 -0.52 9.31
N LEU A 130 -26.90 0.33 8.29
CA LEU A 130 -26.71 -0.08 6.90
C LEU A 130 -25.35 -0.74 6.69
N PRO A 131 -25.21 -1.61 5.67
CA PRO A 131 -23.95 -2.26 5.35
C PRO A 131 -22.85 -1.24 4.97
N GLU A 132 -21.68 -1.41 5.59
CA GLU A 132 -20.48 -0.60 5.36
C GLU A 132 -19.77 -0.99 4.06
N ILE A 133 -19.20 0.00 3.35
CA ILE A 133 -18.47 -0.20 2.08
C ILE A 133 -17.01 0.19 2.26
N GLY A 134 -16.10 -0.78 2.16
CA GLY A 134 -14.66 -0.56 2.33
C GLY A 134 -13.88 -0.53 1.02
N PHE A 135 -12.78 0.24 0.99
CA PHE A 135 -11.75 0.17 -0.04
C PHE A 135 -10.35 0.24 0.56
N LEU A 136 -9.38 -0.30 -0.18
CA LEU A 136 -7.99 -0.43 0.27
C LEU A 136 -7.09 0.64 -0.35
N VAL A 137 -6.31 1.34 0.47
CA VAL A 137 -5.36 2.38 0.05
C VAL A 137 -3.93 1.95 0.35
N ALA A 138 -3.05 1.88 -0.66
CA ALA A 138 -1.66 1.44 -0.50
C ALA A 138 -0.63 2.58 -0.65
N SER A 139 -0.94 3.62 -1.43
CA SER A 139 0.01 4.70 -1.76
C SER A 139 -0.69 5.93 -2.37
N ARG A 140 0.07 7.03 -2.54
CA ARG A 140 -0.35 8.39 -2.98
C ARG A 140 -1.11 8.52 -4.32
N TYR A 141 -1.45 7.41 -4.97
CA TYR A 141 -2.04 7.43 -6.33
C TYR A 141 -3.27 6.53 -6.50
N ASN A 142 -3.87 6.04 -5.42
CA ASN A 142 -5.06 5.19 -5.53
C ASN A 142 -6.30 6.08 -5.72
N LEU A 143 -6.80 6.16 -6.95
CA LEU A 143 -8.00 6.93 -7.28
C LEU A 143 -9.18 5.95 -7.38
N LEU A 144 -10.11 6.02 -6.43
CA LEU A 144 -11.35 5.26 -6.51
C LEU A 144 -12.43 6.12 -7.18
N SER A 145 -12.74 5.80 -8.43
CA SER A 145 -13.88 6.40 -9.16
C SER A 145 -15.03 5.39 -9.15
N ILE A 146 -16.11 5.68 -8.43
CA ILE A 146 -17.32 4.85 -8.44
C ILE A 146 -18.21 5.36 -9.57
N GLY A 147 -18.03 4.77 -10.75
CA GLY A 147 -18.95 4.86 -11.89
C GLY A 147 -19.30 3.43 -12.30
N GLU A 148 -20.55 3.16 -12.67
CA GLU A 148 -21.12 1.82 -12.85
C GLU A 148 -20.32 0.89 -13.79
N ASN A 149 -19.29 0.20 -13.27
CA ASN A 149 -18.82 -1.13 -13.71
C ASN A 149 -17.81 -1.72 -12.70
N MET A 150 -18.22 -2.75 -11.96
CA MET A 150 -17.62 -3.15 -10.67
C MET A 150 -16.94 -4.53 -10.66
N SER A 151 -16.54 -5.08 -11.81
CA SER A 151 -16.06 -6.47 -11.88
C SER A 151 -14.59 -6.69 -11.49
N ALA A 152 -13.83 -5.64 -11.13
CA ALA A 152 -12.38 -5.74 -10.90
C ALA A 152 -11.88 -5.33 -9.49
N VAL A 153 -12.76 -5.04 -8.53
CA VAL A 153 -12.36 -4.73 -7.14
C VAL A 153 -12.83 -5.86 -6.23
N MET A 154 -11.93 -6.83 -6.04
CA MET A 154 -12.14 -8.07 -5.28
C MET A 154 -12.26 -7.78 -3.77
N GLY A 155 -13.46 -7.42 -3.34
CA GLY A 155 -13.85 -7.42 -1.92
C GLY A 155 -14.63 -6.19 -1.51
N THR A 156 -15.91 -6.41 -1.14
CA THR A 156 -16.76 -5.49 -0.35
C THR A 156 -17.27 -4.20 -1.02
N LEU A 157 -18.09 -4.37 -2.05
CA LEU A 157 -19.20 -3.46 -2.32
C LEU A 157 -20.50 -4.28 -2.40
N THR A 158 -21.21 -4.49 -1.30
CA THR A 158 -22.63 -4.88 -1.41
C THR A 158 -23.45 -3.61 -1.64
N GLY A 159 -23.45 -3.18 -2.91
CA GLY A 159 -24.06 -1.98 -3.44
C GLY A 159 -25.59 -2.00 -3.51
N ALA A 160 -26.26 -2.10 -2.37
CA ALA A 160 -27.68 -1.77 -2.25
C ALA A 160 -27.87 -0.31 -1.79
N SER A 161 -27.34 0.07 -0.63
CA SER A 161 -27.55 1.41 -0.04
C SER A 161 -26.80 2.53 -0.75
N LEU A 162 -25.54 2.30 -1.17
CA LEU A 162 -24.85 3.30 -2.00
C LEU A 162 -25.50 3.45 -3.36
N ARG A 163 -26.08 2.36 -3.89
CA ARG A 163 -26.91 2.43 -5.10
C ARG A 163 -28.15 3.27 -4.81
N GLU A 164 -28.80 3.17 -3.66
CA GLU A 164 -29.93 4.06 -3.28
C GLU A 164 -29.51 5.53 -3.16
N ILE A 165 -28.37 5.82 -2.53
CA ILE A 165 -27.87 7.19 -2.34
C ILE A 165 -27.42 7.83 -3.67
N LEU A 166 -26.81 7.04 -4.56
CA LEU A 166 -26.30 7.49 -5.86
C LEU A 166 -27.18 7.08 -7.04
N GLN A 167 -28.41 6.64 -6.76
CA GLN A 167 -29.40 6.36 -7.79
C GLN A 167 -29.67 7.69 -8.51
N GLY A 168 -29.12 7.83 -9.70
CA GLY A 168 -29.50 8.89 -10.61
C GLY A 168 -31.02 8.89 -10.82
N GLY A 169 -31.55 9.96 -11.38
CA GLY A 169 -32.99 10.12 -11.54
C GLY A 169 -33.39 10.57 -12.93
N ARG A 170 -34.70 10.71 -13.11
CA ARG A 170 -35.29 11.28 -14.32
C ARG A 170 -36.02 12.56 -13.96
N LEU A 171 -35.61 13.66 -14.57
CA LEU A 171 -36.27 14.95 -14.47
C LEU A 171 -37.22 15.11 -15.65
N GLN A 172 -38.44 15.57 -15.40
CA GLN A 172 -39.47 15.77 -16.42
C GLN A 172 -39.94 17.21 -16.43
N THR A 173 -39.37 18.01 -17.32
CA THR A 173 -39.72 19.43 -17.42
C THR A 173 -40.99 19.58 -18.22
N VAL A 174 -41.99 20.29 -17.70
CA VAL A 174 -43.22 20.66 -18.41
C VAL A 174 -43.15 22.12 -18.85
N THR A 175 -42.06 22.53 -19.53
CA THR A 175 -42.00 23.88 -20.11
C THR A 175 -42.89 23.95 -21.35
N GLU A 176 -43.88 24.85 -21.30
CA GLU A 176 -44.89 25.07 -22.36
C GLU A 176 -44.28 25.31 -23.76
N ALA A 177 -43.05 25.85 -23.83
CA ALA A 177 -42.41 26.24 -25.08
C ALA A 177 -41.82 25.07 -25.92
N PHE A 178 -41.57 23.89 -25.33
CA PHE A 178 -40.86 22.80 -26.01
C PHE A 178 -41.47 21.39 -25.80
N GLY A 179 -42.67 21.32 -25.19
CA GLY A 179 -43.29 20.06 -24.79
C GLY A 179 -42.58 19.38 -23.61
N PRO A 180 -43.12 18.25 -23.11
CA PRO A 180 -42.50 17.51 -22.01
C PRO A 180 -41.14 16.95 -22.46
N LYS A 181 -40.06 17.45 -21.85
CA LYS A 181 -38.71 16.91 -22.03
C LYS A 181 -38.31 16.12 -20.81
N ALA A 182 -37.87 14.89 -21.03
CA ALA A 182 -37.27 14.06 -20.00
C ALA A 182 -35.75 14.08 -20.14
N THR A 183 -35.06 14.31 -19.04
CA THR A 183 -33.60 14.21 -18.94
C THR A 183 -33.26 13.24 -17.82
N PHE A 184 -32.25 12.42 -18.03
CA PHE A 184 -31.69 11.56 -16.98
C PHE A 184 -30.50 12.29 -16.35
N TYR A 185 -30.32 12.11 -15.05
CA TYR A 185 -29.10 12.51 -14.39
C TYR A 185 -28.45 11.32 -13.70
N GLU A 186 -27.14 11.39 -13.57
CA GLU A 186 -26.30 10.39 -12.92
C GLU A 186 -25.49 11.06 -11.81
N GLN A 187 -25.26 10.32 -10.73
CA GLN A 187 -24.49 10.79 -9.58
C GLN A 187 -23.23 9.92 -9.46
N HIS A 188 -22.08 10.56 -9.34
CA HIS A 188 -20.79 9.90 -9.18
C HIS A 188 -20.08 10.44 -7.95
N ILE A 189 -19.49 9.55 -7.16
CA ILE A 189 -18.58 9.91 -6.08
C ILE A 189 -17.20 9.37 -6.42
N ARG A 190 -16.20 10.25 -6.32
CA ARG A 190 -14.79 9.90 -6.38
C ARG A 190 -14.13 10.27 -5.06
N LEU A 191 -13.51 9.27 -4.46
CA LEU A 191 -12.71 9.44 -3.25
C LEU A 191 -11.26 9.58 -3.64
N ARG A 192 -10.60 10.59 -3.09
CA ARG A 192 -9.16 10.75 -3.21
C ARG A 192 -8.52 10.00 -2.05
N SER A 193 -7.52 9.18 -2.34
CA SER A 193 -6.74 8.56 -1.28
C SER A 193 -5.94 9.65 -0.56
N GLY A 194 -6.22 9.82 0.73
CA GLY A 194 -5.27 10.45 1.63
C GLY A 194 -3.96 9.65 1.68
N TRP A 195 -2.97 10.19 2.38
CA TRP A 195 -1.72 9.49 2.60
C TRP A 195 -1.78 8.70 3.91
N VAL A 196 -1.28 7.47 3.90
CA VAL A 196 -1.16 6.68 5.13
C VAL A 196 0.17 7.02 5.78
N GLY A 197 0.10 7.73 6.89
CA GLY A 197 1.23 8.01 7.75
C GLY A 197 1.31 7.02 8.92
N PHE A 198 2.44 7.06 9.60
CA PHE A 198 2.68 6.36 10.86
C PHE A 198 3.31 7.37 11.81
N GLY A 199 2.86 7.41 13.06
CA GLY A 199 3.39 8.37 14.01
C GLY A 199 2.69 8.38 15.35
N PHE A 200 3.21 9.24 16.22
CA PHE A 200 2.79 9.34 17.61
C PHE A 200 1.44 10.04 17.72
N ASP A 201 0.48 9.38 18.35
CA ASP A 201 -0.77 9.98 18.81
C ASP A 201 -0.58 10.50 20.23
N GLU A 202 -0.70 11.82 20.39
CA GLU A 202 -0.52 12.51 21.66
C GLU A 202 -1.57 12.11 22.71
N GLU A 203 -2.79 11.78 22.29
CA GLU A 203 -3.88 11.47 23.23
C GLU A 203 -3.73 10.07 23.83
N SER A 204 -3.43 9.08 22.99
CA SER A 204 -3.22 7.70 23.46
C SER A 204 -1.81 7.44 24.00
N GLU A 205 -0.88 8.36 23.77
CA GLU A 205 0.56 8.20 23.96
C GLU A 205 1.13 6.94 23.27
N THR A 206 0.50 6.51 22.16
CA THR A 206 0.92 5.35 21.38
C THR A 206 1.21 5.72 19.94
N ILE A 207 2.02 4.90 19.26
CA ILE A 207 2.20 5.05 17.83
C ILE A 207 1.12 4.28 17.09
N SER A 208 0.46 4.95 16.16
CA SER A 208 -0.58 4.38 15.32
C SER A 208 -0.36 4.78 13.85
N SER A 209 -0.99 4.03 12.95
CA SER A 209 -1.16 4.50 11.57
C SER A 209 -2.25 5.56 11.53
N TYR A 210 -2.13 6.56 10.66
CA TYR A 210 -3.20 7.54 10.42
C TYR A 210 -3.38 7.76 8.92
N LEU A 211 -4.59 8.15 8.53
CA LEU A 211 -4.88 8.66 7.19
C LEU A 211 -4.79 10.19 7.24
N GLU A 212 -3.90 10.77 6.45
CA GLU A 212 -3.62 12.20 6.41
C GLU A 212 -4.10 12.84 5.11
N TYR A 213 -4.67 14.04 5.24
CA TYR A 213 -4.93 14.97 4.13
C TYR A 213 -4.30 16.31 4.52
N LEU A 214 -3.48 16.88 3.64
CA LEU A 214 -2.88 18.20 3.89
C LEU A 214 -3.91 19.30 3.60
N GLU A 215 -3.75 20.46 4.23
CA GLU A 215 -4.60 21.63 3.96
C GLU A 215 -4.72 21.90 2.44
N GLY A 216 -5.96 21.94 1.96
CA GLY A 216 -6.30 22.16 0.55
C GLY A 216 -6.28 20.91 -0.34
N ASP A 217 -5.84 19.75 0.16
CA ASP A 217 -5.93 18.50 -0.59
C ASP A 217 -7.41 18.11 -0.82
N PRO A 218 -7.79 17.73 -2.05
CA PRO A 218 -9.14 17.25 -2.31
C PRO A 218 -9.33 15.90 -1.63
N ILE A 219 -10.43 15.74 -0.88
CA ILE A 219 -10.79 14.52 -0.15
C ILE A 219 -11.87 13.75 -0.93
N LEU A 220 -12.92 14.46 -1.32
CA LEU A 220 -14.11 13.94 -1.99
C LEU A 220 -14.43 14.82 -3.20
N GLU A 221 -14.73 14.18 -4.32
CA GLU A 221 -15.27 14.80 -5.52
C GLU A 221 -16.63 14.16 -5.83
N TYR A 222 -17.70 14.96 -5.76
CA TYR A 222 -19.04 14.57 -6.18
C TYR A 222 -19.35 15.19 -7.54
N VAL A 223 -19.92 14.39 -8.45
CA VAL A 223 -20.28 14.83 -9.80
C VAL A 223 -21.73 14.46 -10.09
N LEU A 224 -22.55 15.46 -10.39
CA LEU A 224 -23.91 15.29 -10.92
C LEU A 224 -23.88 15.57 -12.42
N VAL A 225 -24.15 14.57 -13.25
CA VAL A 225 -24.17 14.68 -14.72
C VAL A 225 -25.62 14.70 -15.19
N MET A 226 -26.00 15.65 -16.03
CA MET A 226 -27.32 15.78 -16.62
C MET A 226 -27.24 15.51 -18.12
N ASN A 227 -27.76 14.36 -18.54
CA ASN A 227 -27.69 13.93 -19.92
C ASN A 227 -28.64 14.78 -20.80
N CYS A 228 -28.08 15.74 -21.53
CA CYS A 228 -28.74 16.55 -22.57
C CYS A 228 -29.61 17.74 -22.09
N GLY A 229 -29.39 18.29 -20.89
CA GLY A 229 -30.24 19.36 -20.33
C GLY A 229 -29.48 20.64 -19.95
N ILE A 230 -30.09 21.81 -20.20
CA ILE A 230 -29.67 23.06 -19.58
C ILE A 230 -30.22 23.08 -18.17
N LEU A 231 -29.34 23.22 -17.18
CA LEU A 231 -29.64 23.29 -15.76
C LEU A 231 -30.91 24.07 -15.38
N LYS A 232 -31.12 25.22 -16.04
CA LYS A 232 -32.26 26.11 -15.83
C LYS A 232 -33.64 25.47 -16.09
N PHE A 233 -33.72 24.45 -16.95
CA PHE A 233 -35.00 23.79 -17.25
C PHE A 233 -35.52 22.91 -16.10
N PHE A 234 -34.69 22.67 -15.09
CA PHE A 234 -35.04 21.83 -13.95
C PHE A 234 -35.45 22.64 -12.71
N GLU A 235 -35.61 23.96 -12.82
CA GLU A 235 -36.13 24.78 -11.72
C GLU A 235 -37.55 24.33 -11.34
N GLY A 236 -37.77 24.02 -10.07
CA GLY A 236 -39.00 23.43 -9.53
C GLY A 236 -39.04 21.90 -9.51
N GLU A 237 -38.08 21.21 -10.13
CA GLU A 237 -38.01 19.74 -10.11
C GLU A 237 -37.37 19.22 -8.81
N ILE A 238 -37.72 17.98 -8.45
CA ILE A 238 -37.11 17.26 -7.33
C ILE A 238 -35.90 16.49 -7.85
N ILE A 239 -34.74 16.68 -7.20
CA ILE A 239 -33.55 15.86 -7.40
C ILE A 239 -33.21 15.08 -6.14
N HIS A 240 -32.65 13.90 -6.35
CA HIS A 240 -31.95 13.16 -5.31
C HIS A 240 -30.50 13.61 -5.32
N PHE A 241 -30.03 14.18 -4.22
CA PHE A 241 -28.69 14.74 -4.09
C PHE A 241 -28.08 14.29 -2.77
N LEU A 242 -27.01 13.50 -2.83
CA LEU A 242 -26.27 12.99 -1.67
C LEU A 242 -27.17 12.27 -0.63
N GLY A 243 -28.12 11.49 -1.13
CA GLY A 243 -29.03 10.70 -0.28
C GLY A 243 -30.29 11.45 0.16
N HIS A 244 -30.52 12.70 -0.25
CA HIS A 244 -31.67 13.51 0.18
C HIS A 244 -32.43 14.08 -1.01
N ASP A 245 -33.72 14.36 -0.81
CA ASP A 245 -34.54 14.96 -1.85
C ASP A 245 -34.54 16.48 -1.70
N TYR A 246 -34.24 17.18 -2.79
CA TYR A 246 -34.22 18.63 -2.86
C TYR A 246 -35.07 19.13 -4.03
N VAL A 247 -35.75 20.26 -3.83
CA VAL A 247 -36.31 21.04 -4.93
C VAL A 247 -35.24 21.99 -5.45
N LEU A 248 -35.04 22.01 -6.77
CA LEU A 248 -34.23 23.01 -7.45
C LEU A 248 -34.96 24.36 -7.46
N ALA A 249 -34.88 25.12 -6.37
CA ALA A 249 -35.66 26.35 -6.19
C ALA A 249 -35.20 27.51 -7.09
N HIS A 250 -33.91 27.59 -7.39
CA HIS A 250 -33.37 28.60 -8.30
C HIS A 250 -32.18 28.09 -9.09
N VAL A 251 -32.15 28.27 -10.41
CA VAL A 251 -31.04 27.81 -11.24
C VAL A 251 -30.61 28.85 -12.26
N SER A 252 -29.33 29.22 -12.23
CA SER A 252 -28.68 30.12 -13.17
C SER A 252 -27.29 29.58 -13.56
N ASN A 253 -26.62 30.21 -14.52
CA ASN A 253 -25.25 29.84 -14.90
C ASN A 253 -24.22 30.13 -13.78
N ALA A 254 -24.60 30.91 -12.77
CA ALA A 254 -23.74 31.32 -11.66
C ALA A 254 -24.15 30.71 -10.32
N THR A 255 -25.41 30.33 -10.15
CA THR A 255 -25.95 29.89 -8.85
C THR A 255 -26.99 28.78 -9.00
N MET A 256 -27.03 27.86 -8.05
CA MET A 256 -28.10 26.88 -7.89
C MET A 256 -28.54 26.83 -6.43
N THR A 257 -29.84 26.93 -6.17
CA THR A 257 -30.43 26.77 -4.83
C THR A 257 -31.17 25.44 -4.76
N LEU A 258 -30.84 24.63 -3.77
CA LEU A 258 -31.50 23.38 -3.41
C LEU A 258 -32.26 23.58 -2.10
N GLU A 259 -33.56 23.31 -2.08
CA GLU A 259 -34.39 23.37 -0.88
C GLU A 259 -34.76 21.94 -0.46
N GLY A 260 -34.25 21.53 0.70
CA GLY A 260 -34.32 20.17 1.21
C GLY A 260 -35.74 19.82 1.64
N LEU A 261 -36.28 18.77 1.02
CA LEU A 261 -37.57 18.19 1.37
C LEU A 261 -37.43 17.21 2.54
N THR A 262 -36.34 16.44 2.57
CA THR A 262 -36.09 15.41 3.60
C THR A 262 -35.32 15.94 4.80
N THR A 263 -34.49 16.99 4.62
CA THR A 263 -33.63 17.53 5.70
C THR A 263 -34.06 18.89 6.23
N GLY A 264 -34.85 19.65 5.46
CA GLY A 264 -35.14 21.06 5.75
C GLY A 264 -33.98 22.02 5.46
N ASP A 265 -32.86 21.51 4.91
CA ASP A 265 -31.69 22.35 4.60
C ASP A 265 -31.90 23.18 3.34
N SER A 266 -31.32 24.38 3.27
CA SER A 266 -31.23 25.18 2.04
C SER A 266 -29.78 25.30 1.61
N ILE A 267 -29.45 24.83 0.41
CA ILE A 267 -28.09 24.82 -0.13
C ILE A 267 -28.02 25.78 -1.33
N LEU A 268 -27.17 26.80 -1.25
CA LEU A 268 -26.84 27.67 -2.38
C LEU A 268 -25.44 27.32 -2.91
N LEU A 269 -25.38 26.71 -4.08
CA LEU A 269 -24.18 26.45 -4.85
C LEU A 269 -23.83 27.65 -5.73
N ARG A 270 -22.56 28.06 -5.79
CA ARG A 270 -22.09 29.18 -6.64
C ARG A 270 -20.93 28.74 -7.54
N ASN A 271 -21.03 28.99 -8.84
CA ASN A 271 -20.05 28.57 -9.83
C ASN A 271 -18.67 29.21 -9.59
N GLY A 272 -17.63 28.39 -9.47
CA GLY A 272 -16.25 28.77 -9.17
C GLY A 272 -16.05 29.35 -7.76
N HIS A 273 -17.03 29.19 -6.86
CA HIS A 273 -17.08 29.83 -5.56
C HIS A 273 -17.61 28.86 -4.48
N SER A 274 -17.80 29.40 -3.27
CA SER A 274 -18.31 28.75 -2.07
C SER A 274 -19.75 28.27 -2.24
N ALA A 275 -20.16 27.33 -1.39
CA ALA A 275 -21.57 27.05 -1.15
C ALA A 275 -22.04 27.73 0.14
N MET A 276 -23.34 27.97 0.26
CA MET A 276 -23.97 28.28 1.55
C MET A 276 -24.91 27.16 1.94
N VAL A 277 -24.91 26.77 3.21
CA VAL A 277 -25.86 25.80 3.78
C VAL A 277 -26.59 26.50 4.91
N ASN A 278 -27.92 26.57 4.84
CA ASN A 278 -28.78 27.26 5.81
C ASN A 278 -28.37 28.72 6.07
N GLY A 279 -27.90 29.41 5.02
CA GLY A 279 -27.44 30.79 5.11
C GLY A 279 -26.01 30.96 5.62
N GLU A 280 -25.32 29.89 6.02
CA GLU A 280 -23.91 29.93 6.40
C GLU A 280 -23.00 29.63 5.22
N GLU A 281 -22.03 30.50 4.95
CA GLU A 281 -21.04 30.29 3.89
C GLU A 281 -19.99 29.25 4.30
N ILE A 282 -19.71 28.32 3.39
CA ILE A 282 -18.61 27.36 3.46
C ILE A 282 -17.42 27.96 2.69
N PRO A 283 -16.24 28.12 3.32
CA PRO A 283 -15.09 28.71 2.65
C PRO A 283 -14.70 27.97 1.35
N THR A 284 -14.28 28.72 0.33
CA THR A 284 -13.90 28.21 -1.00
C THR A 284 -12.70 27.26 -0.98
N ASN A 285 -11.81 27.40 0.01
CA ASN A 285 -10.70 26.47 0.21
C ASN A 285 -11.15 25.10 0.75
N VAL A 286 -12.38 24.99 1.25
CA VAL A 286 -12.94 23.75 1.79
C VAL A 286 -13.93 23.13 0.81
N LEU A 287 -14.73 23.94 0.13
CA LEU A 287 -15.68 23.46 -0.86
C LEU A 287 -15.64 24.33 -2.11
N ASN A 288 -15.34 23.70 -3.23
CA ASN A 288 -15.34 24.32 -4.55
C ASN A 288 -16.43 23.71 -5.42
N VAL A 289 -17.29 24.56 -5.98
CA VAL A 289 -18.35 24.15 -6.89
C VAL A 289 -18.07 24.65 -8.29
N THR A 290 -18.13 23.77 -9.27
CA THR A 290 -18.01 24.14 -10.70
C THR A 290 -19.26 23.70 -11.45
N PHE A 291 -19.83 24.62 -12.22
CA PHE A 291 -20.89 24.31 -13.19
C PHE A 291 -20.30 24.27 -14.59
N ASP A 292 -20.53 23.15 -15.26
CA ASP A 292 -20.34 23.01 -16.71
C ASP A 292 -21.72 22.99 -17.40
N TYR A 293 -21.73 22.88 -18.73
CA TYR A 293 -22.96 22.82 -19.51
C TYR A 293 -23.91 21.69 -19.08
N ASP A 294 -23.36 20.53 -18.74
CA ASP A 294 -24.09 19.29 -18.47
C ASP A 294 -23.72 18.65 -17.12
N LYS A 295 -22.88 19.28 -16.29
CA LYS A 295 -22.47 18.70 -15.01
C LYS A 295 -22.25 19.73 -13.91
N ILE A 296 -22.44 19.28 -12.68
CA ILE A 296 -22.02 19.97 -11.46
C ILE A 296 -20.93 19.14 -10.82
N THR A 297 -19.82 19.78 -10.47
CA THR A 297 -18.74 19.17 -9.72
C THR A 297 -18.60 19.89 -8.39
N VAL A 298 -18.67 19.14 -7.29
CA VAL A 298 -18.44 19.61 -5.92
C VAL A 298 -17.19 18.92 -5.40
N ILE A 299 -16.17 19.68 -5.06
CA ILE A 299 -14.92 19.16 -4.48
C ILE A 299 -14.83 19.63 -3.04
N VAL A 300 -14.78 18.68 -2.11
CA VAL A 300 -14.49 18.91 -0.71
C VAL A 300 -12.99 18.71 -0.50
N SER A 301 -12.34 19.72 0.08
CA SER A 301 -10.91 19.73 0.37
C SER A 301 -10.67 19.89 1.87
N ALA A 302 -9.50 19.45 2.34
CA ALA A 302 -9.16 19.54 3.75
C ALA A 302 -9.03 21.02 4.19
N PRO A 303 -9.78 21.48 5.21
CA PRO A 303 -9.73 22.86 5.69
C PRO A 303 -8.44 23.19 6.45
N GLU A 304 -7.78 22.17 6.97
CA GLU A 304 -6.51 22.17 7.69
C GLU A 304 -5.90 20.76 7.52
N ASP A 305 -4.70 20.53 8.03
CA ASP A 305 -4.13 19.18 8.04
C ASP A 305 -5.02 18.25 8.87
N ILE A 306 -5.61 17.24 8.23
CA ILE A 306 -6.46 16.24 8.87
C ILE A 306 -5.63 14.99 9.10
N LYS A 307 -5.61 14.48 10.35
CA LYS A 307 -5.02 13.18 10.69
C LYS A 307 -6.08 12.29 11.34
N MET A 308 -6.62 11.37 10.56
CA MET A 308 -7.60 10.40 11.03
C MET A 308 -6.90 9.18 11.60
N LEU A 309 -7.08 8.92 12.89
CA LEU A 309 -6.68 7.69 13.56
C LEU A 309 -7.68 6.55 13.28
N PRO A 310 -7.30 5.29 13.52
CA PRO A 310 -8.21 4.16 13.33
C PRO A 310 -9.47 4.31 14.21
N GLY A 311 -10.63 4.12 13.61
CA GLY A 311 -11.95 4.32 14.23
C GLY A 311 -12.49 5.74 14.12
N GLN A 312 -11.70 6.71 13.65
CA GLN A 312 -12.17 8.08 13.42
C GLN A 312 -12.80 8.23 12.04
N SER A 313 -13.56 9.30 11.90
CA SER A 313 -14.32 9.64 10.71
C SER A 313 -13.99 11.05 10.23
N LEU A 314 -14.23 11.32 8.95
CA LEU A 314 -13.93 12.61 8.36
C LEU A 314 -14.83 13.70 8.95
N THR A 315 -16.05 13.35 9.34
CA THR A 315 -16.96 14.28 10.01
C THR A 315 -16.44 14.80 11.35
N ASP A 316 -15.56 14.05 12.05
CA ASP A 316 -14.94 14.50 13.30
C ASP A 316 -14.05 15.75 13.10
N PHE A 317 -13.50 15.92 11.90
CA PHE A 317 -12.59 17.03 11.55
C PHE A 317 -13.29 18.18 10.84
N LEU A 318 -14.41 17.90 10.18
CA LEU A 318 -15.17 18.91 9.45
C LEU A 318 -16.16 19.61 10.39
N ARG A 319 -15.73 20.72 11.00
CA ARG A 319 -16.51 21.55 11.96
C ARG A 319 -17.93 21.91 11.50
N ARG A 320 -18.13 21.98 10.18
CA ARG A 320 -19.43 22.13 9.53
C ARG A 320 -19.55 20.91 8.63
N ARG A 321 -20.66 20.18 8.68
CA ARG A 321 -20.90 19.02 7.80
C ARG A 321 -20.90 19.49 6.34
N VAL A 322 -19.71 19.56 5.74
CA VAL A 322 -19.46 20.17 4.43
C VAL A 322 -20.01 19.23 3.37
N MET A 323 -21.31 19.33 3.10
CA MET A 323 -22.08 18.53 2.13
C MET A 323 -21.97 16.99 2.22
N LEU A 324 -21.04 16.43 2.99
CA LEU A 324 -21.13 15.10 3.56
C LEU A 324 -22.34 15.14 4.45
N THR A 325 -23.44 14.64 3.90
CA THR A 325 -24.71 14.59 4.59
C THR A 325 -24.52 13.74 5.84
N ASN A 326 -25.42 13.86 6.80
CA ASN A 326 -25.49 12.89 7.91
C ASN A 326 -25.62 11.43 7.44
N ARG A 327 -25.78 11.19 6.13
CA ARG A 327 -25.90 9.89 5.50
C ARG A 327 -24.63 9.38 4.84
N ILE A 328 -23.57 10.17 4.69
CA ILE A 328 -22.31 9.70 4.08
C ILE A 328 -21.12 10.21 4.89
N ASP A 329 -20.28 9.28 5.35
CA ASP A 329 -19.03 9.61 6.05
C ASP A 329 -17.89 8.71 5.59
N LEU A 330 -16.68 9.24 5.63
CA LEU A 330 -15.46 8.50 5.37
C LEU A 330 -14.82 8.15 6.71
N SER A 331 -14.68 6.86 7.01
CA SER A 331 -14.03 6.39 8.23
C SER A 331 -12.74 5.66 7.89
N TYR A 332 -11.72 5.87 8.72
CA TYR A 332 -10.47 5.12 8.62
C TYR A 332 -10.46 4.03 9.68
N GLU A 333 -10.34 2.76 9.28
CA GLU A 333 -10.38 1.61 10.21
C GLU A 333 -8.99 1.06 10.55
N GLY A 334 -7.94 1.78 10.17
CA GLY A 334 -6.57 1.30 10.35
C GLY A 334 -6.07 0.49 9.16
N LEU A 335 -4.94 -0.19 9.37
CA LEU A 335 -4.34 -1.04 8.35
C LEU A 335 -5.01 -2.42 8.31
N THR A 336 -5.11 -3.01 7.12
CA THR A 336 -5.52 -4.41 6.95
C THR A 336 -4.67 -5.30 7.85
N SER A 337 -5.36 -6.12 8.65
CA SER A 337 -4.69 -7.14 9.45
C SER A 337 -4.33 -8.33 8.57
N GLY A 338 -3.26 -9.02 8.94
CA GLY A 338 -2.80 -10.20 8.23
C GLY A 338 -1.67 -10.88 8.98
N PRO A 339 -1.38 -12.15 8.65
CA PRO A 339 -0.24 -12.85 9.22
C PRO A 339 1.04 -12.08 8.91
N ALA A 340 1.97 -12.12 9.86
CA ALA A 340 3.28 -11.51 9.74
C ALA A 340 4.36 -12.48 10.23
N SER A 341 5.53 -12.38 9.63
CA SER A 341 6.77 -12.95 10.13
C SER A 341 7.47 -11.98 11.06
N THR A 342 8.21 -12.51 12.03
CA THR A 342 9.06 -11.69 12.90
C THR A 342 10.51 -12.06 12.68
N ILE A 343 11.31 -11.06 12.29
CA ILE A 343 12.77 -11.10 12.37
C ILE A 343 13.16 -10.31 13.62
N TYR A 344 14.07 -10.82 14.44
CA TYR A 344 14.46 -10.11 15.65
C TYR A 344 15.96 -10.14 15.89
N VAL A 345 16.54 -9.00 16.27
CA VAL A 345 17.94 -8.89 16.68
C VAL A 345 17.95 -8.50 18.15
N LYS A 346 18.45 -9.38 19.01
CA LYS A 346 18.41 -9.17 20.46
C LYS A 346 19.78 -9.31 21.09
N ARG A 347 20.14 -8.36 21.95
CA ARG A 347 21.36 -8.44 22.76
C ARG A 347 21.26 -9.55 23.81
N MET A 348 22.28 -10.40 23.85
CA MET A 348 22.45 -11.53 24.75
C MET A 348 23.84 -11.45 25.41
N GLY A 349 23.94 -10.68 26.50
CA GLY A 349 25.21 -10.38 27.15
C GLY A 349 26.08 -9.44 26.29
N ASP A 350 27.26 -9.93 25.90
CA ASP A 350 28.20 -9.20 25.04
C ASP A 350 27.86 -9.34 23.54
N ASP A 351 27.12 -10.36 23.15
CA ASP A 351 26.81 -10.68 21.76
C ASP A 351 25.35 -10.32 21.43
N TYR A 352 25.01 -10.37 20.14
CA TYR A 352 23.64 -10.34 19.63
C TYR A 352 23.24 -11.72 19.12
N LYS A 353 21.93 -11.94 18.99
CA LYS A 353 21.37 -13.06 18.26
C LYS A 353 20.39 -12.56 17.21
N LEU A 354 20.51 -13.07 15.99
CA LEU A 354 19.59 -12.83 14.88
C LEU A 354 18.61 -14.00 14.74
N PHE A 355 17.36 -13.63 14.93
CA PHE A 355 16.09 -14.32 14.89
C PHE A 355 15.48 -14.34 13.48
N PHE A 356 15.26 -15.46 12.79
CA PHE A 356 14.46 -15.45 11.56
C PHE A 356 13.72 -16.76 11.29
N GLN A 357 12.69 -16.70 10.45
CA GLN A 357 11.93 -17.85 9.97
C GLN A 357 12.04 -17.94 8.45
N ASN A 358 12.45 -19.08 7.90
CA ASN A 358 12.56 -19.25 6.44
C ASN A 358 11.17 -19.40 5.77
N ASN A 359 11.15 -19.47 4.44
CA ASN A 359 9.92 -19.63 3.65
C ASN A 359 9.13 -20.92 3.90
N LEU A 360 9.67 -21.90 4.63
CA LEU A 360 8.96 -23.11 5.05
C LEU A 360 8.40 -23.02 6.48
N GLY A 361 8.61 -21.89 7.16
CA GLY A 361 8.20 -21.73 8.56
C GLY A 361 9.22 -22.27 9.57
N THR A 362 10.42 -22.68 9.14
CA THR A 362 11.47 -23.17 10.05
C THR A 362 12.18 -21.99 10.72
N ASN A 363 12.24 -22.03 12.05
CA ASN A 363 12.89 -20.99 12.85
C ASN A 363 14.38 -21.26 13.03
N TYR A 364 15.21 -20.25 12.77
CA TYR A 364 16.65 -20.29 12.95
C TYR A 364 17.11 -19.19 13.90
N SER A 365 18.27 -19.40 14.53
CA SER A 365 18.94 -18.45 15.43
C SER A 365 20.43 -18.49 15.18
N VAL A 366 21.05 -17.33 14.96
CA VAL A 366 22.51 -17.22 14.79
C VAL A 366 23.12 -16.20 15.75
N PRO A 367 24.27 -16.51 16.38
CA PRO A 367 24.99 -15.53 17.18
C PRO A 367 25.71 -14.52 16.28
N ILE A 368 25.80 -13.28 16.75
CA ILE A 368 26.48 -12.16 16.08
C ILE A 368 27.34 -11.45 17.14
N SER A 369 28.64 -11.27 16.90
CA SER A 369 29.53 -10.74 17.93
C SER A 369 29.59 -9.24 17.86
N ARG A 370 29.68 -8.62 19.04
CA ARG A 370 29.93 -7.18 19.19
C ARG A 370 31.41 -6.87 19.48
N LYS A 371 32.25 -7.87 19.69
CA LYS A 371 33.66 -7.63 20.09
C LYS A 371 34.44 -7.14 18.88
N ASN A 372 35.27 -6.11 19.04
CA ASN A 372 36.16 -5.60 17.98
C ASN A 372 37.32 -6.58 17.73
N PRO A 373 37.59 -7.00 16.48
CA PRO A 373 36.83 -6.67 15.26
C PRO A 373 35.49 -7.37 15.23
N PHE A 374 34.44 -6.64 14.84
CA PHE A 374 33.12 -7.24 14.62
C PHE A 374 33.26 -8.45 13.68
N ARG A 375 32.55 -9.54 14.03
CA ARG A 375 32.58 -10.80 13.30
C ARG A 375 31.18 -11.37 13.25
N SER A 376 30.79 -11.88 12.09
CA SER A 376 29.66 -12.79 11.99
C SER A 376 29.95 -14.08 12.76
N GLY A 377 29.15 -14.34 13.80
CA GLY A 377 29.39 -15.43 14.76
C GLY A 377 29.73 -14.91 16.15
N ASN A 378 30.37 -15.71 16.99
CA ASN A 378 30.94 -15.30 18.27
C ASN A 378 32.32 -15.96 18.50
N ASN A 379 32.84 -15.91 19.72
CA ASN A 379 34.14 -16.50 20.03
C ASN A 379 34.19 -18.04 19.90
N GLU A 380 33.03 -18.71 19.88
CA GLU A 380 32.93 -20.17 19.78
C GLU A 380 32.52 -20.65 18.38
N TYR A 381 31.75 -19.85 17.64
CA TYR A 381 31.13 -20.24 16.39
C TYR A 381 31.31 -19.14 15.34
N GLY A 382 31.79 -19.45 14.15
CA GLY A 382 31.66 -18.58 12.98
C GLY A 382 30.23 -18.58 12.43
N PHE A 383 29.85 -17.51 11.74
CA PHE A 383 28.62 -17.46 10.94
C PHE A 383 28.97 -17.05 9.50
N ILE A 384 28.93 -18.01 8.58
CA ILE A 384 29.40 -17.87 7.21
C ILE A 384 28.21 -17.69 6.26
N TYR A 385 28.09 -16.52 5.67
CA TYR A 385 27.06 -16.17 4.67
C TYR A 385 27.69 -15.71 3.35
N GLN A 386 29.00 -15.86 3.21
CA GLN A 386 29.74 -15.57 2.00
C GLN A 386 30.64 -16.75 1.66
N GLU A 387 30.61 -17.14 0.38
CA GLU A 387 31.50 -18.17 -0.15
C GLU A 387 32.96 -17.76 -0.06
N GLY A 388 33.85 -18.76 -0.07
CA GLY A 388 35.28 -18.53 -0.22
C GLY A 388 35.63 -17.92 -1.59
N ASN A 389 36.89 -17.54 -1.74
CA ASN A 389 37.47 -17.00 -2.97
C ASN A 389 37.59 -18.04 -4.10
N GLY A 390 37.46 -19.31 -3.76
CA GLY A 390 37.62 -20.46 -4.63
C GLY A 390 37.51 -21.74 -3.82
N TRP A 391 37.57 -22.88 -4.51
CA TRP A 391 37.42 -24.20 -3.89
C TRP A 391 38.44 -24.54 -2.80
N ASN A 392 39.59 -23.85 -2.77
CA ASN A 392 40.66 -24.04 -1.79
C ASN A 392 40.62 -23.04 -0.62
N ASP A 393 39.61 -22.18 -0.55
CA ASP A 393 39.39 -21.24 0.54
C ASP A 393 38.42 -21.85 1.56
N TYR A 394 38.96 -22.71 2.42
CA TYR A 394 38.20 -23.49 3.40
C TYR A 394 37.80 -22.65 4.61
N ASN A 395 36.83 -21.76 4.40
CA ASN A 395 36.41 -20.74 5.37
C ASN A 395 35.37 -21.21 6.40
N ILE A 396 34.89 -22.46 6.33
CA ILE A 396 33.94 -23.03 7.29
C ILE A 396 34.67 -24.04 8.18
N GLY A 397 34.82 -23.70 9.45
CA GLY A 397 35.44 -24.54 10.48
C GLY A 397 34.45 -25.37 11.29
N LYS A 398 35.01 -26.25 12.13
CA LYS A 398 34.21 -27.06 13.05
C LYS A 398 33.40 -26.17 13.99
N LYS A 399 32.12 -26.51 14.18
CA LYS A 399 31.08 -25.78 14.90
C LYS A 399 30.54 -24.53 14.19
N ASP A 400 31.12 -24.08 13.10
CA ASP A 400 30.64 -22.88 12.41
C ASP A 400 29.26 -23.12 11.80
N TYR A 401 28.44 -22.07 11.85
CA TYR A 401 27.18 -21.98 11.16
C TYR A 401 27.39 -21.41 9.76
N PHE A 402 26.62 -21.86 8.77
CA PHE A 402 26.65 -21.29 7.43
C PHE A 402 25.26 -21.29 6.79
N LEU A 403 24.99 -20.28 5.96
CA LEU A 403 23.74 -20.17 5.20
C LEU A 403 23.88 -20.87 3.85
N ILE A 404 22.88 -21.66 3.51
CA ILE A 404 22.67 -22.18 2.16
C ILE A 404 21.32 -21.70 1.65
N ASN A 405 21.26 -21.35 0.37
CA ASN A 405 20.01 -21.15 -0.34
C ASN A 405 19.91 -22.14 -1.50
N ASN A 406 18.72 -22.70 -1.71
CA ASN A 406 18.43 -23.52 -2.89
C ASN A 406 18.17 -22.69 -4.17
N ARG A 407 18.27 -21.36 -4.10
CA ARG A 407 18.17 -20.44 -5.25
C ARG A 407 19.07 -19.24 -4.99
N ARG A 408 19.65 -18.68 -6.06
CA ARG A 408 20.52 -17.50 -6.00
C ARG A 408 19.83 -16.23 -5.49
N GLU A 409 18.50 -16.17 -5.53
CA GLU A 409 17.73 -14.94 -5.39
C GLU A 409 16.68 -15.01 -4.27
N ASP A 410 15.82 -14.00 -4.27
CA ASP A 410 14.81 -13.59 -3.30
C ASP A 410 13.59 -14.53 -3.12
N GLY A 411 13.52 -15.63 -3.87
CA GLY A 411 12.47 -16.66 -3.77
C GLY A 411 12.98 -18.02 -3.31
N GLY A 412 14.21 -18.10 -2.80
CA GLY A 412 14.80 -19.32 -2.27
C GLY A 412 14.28 -19.72 -0.89
N ILE A 413 14.64 -20.92 -0.46
CA ILE A 413 14.54 -21.38 0.92
C ILE A 413 15.93 -21.24 1.51
N THR A 414 16.05 -20.38 2.52
CA THR A 414 17.26 -20.28 3.33
C THR A 414 17.27 -21.38 4.40
N THR A 415 18.42 -22.04 4.49
CA THR A 415 18.71 -23.07 5.50
C THR A 415 19.98 -22.68 6.24
N LEU A 416 19.92 -22.78 7.56
CA LEU A 416 21.10 -22.64 8.41
C LEU A 416 21.62 -24.04 8.73
N LEU A 417 22.86 -24.32 8.34
CA LEU A 417 23.54 -25.55 8.72
C LEU A 417 24.70 -25.26 9.68
N ARG A 418 25.11 -26.27 10.43
CA ARG A 418 26.30 -26.26 11.28
C ARG A 418 27.22 -27.41 10.90
N LEU A 419 28.52 -27.13 10.74
CA LEU A 419 29.53 -28.17 10.57
C LEU A 419 29.83 -28.81 11.94
N VAL A 420 29.50 -30.09 12.11
CA VAL A 420 29.71 -30.82 13.37
C VAL A 420 31.12 -31.40 13.42
N ASP A 421 31.53 -32.15 12.40
CA ASP A 421 32.89 -32.68 12.25
C ASP A 421 33.19 -33.04 10.80
N VAL A 422 34.49 -33.15 10.50
CA VAL A 422 35.00 -33.84 9.31
C VAL A 422 35.84 -35.01 9.82
N GLU A 423 35.59 -36.20 9.30
CA GLU A 423 36.33 -37.43 9.59
C GLU A 423 37.04 -37.90 8.30
N PRO A 424 38.26 -37.39 8.04
CA PRO A 424 38.98 -37.70 6.80
C PRO A 424 39.27 -39.19 6.60
N GLU A 425 39.41 -39.94 7.69
CA GLU A 425 39.71 -41.38 7.67
C GLU A 425 38.52 -42.21 7.18
N ASN A 426 37.30 -41.71 7.41
CA ASN A 426 36.04 -42.35 7.01
C ASN A 426 35.42 -41.68 5.78
N ASN A 427 36.08 -40.67 5.21
CA ASN A 427 35.56 -39.85 4.12
C ASN A 427 34.15 -39.30 4.42
N LEU A 428 33.95 -38.83 5.65
CA LEU A 428 32.65 -38.43 6.18
C LEU A 428 32.65 -36.96 6.64
N ILE A 429 31.59 -36.24 6.32
CA ILE A 429 31.29 -34.91 6.84
C ILE A 429 29.98 -35.00 7.61
N GLN A 430 29.97 -34.50 8.84
CA GLN A 430 28.79 -34.45 9.69
C GLN A 430 28.26 -33.02 9.75
N PHE A 431 27.01 -32.84 9.31
CA PHE A 431 26.29 -31.58 9.38
C PHE A 431 25.13 -31.69 10.37
N GLN A 432 24.68 -30.54 10.85
CA GLN A 432 23.46 -30.44 11.61
C GLN A 432 22.63 -29.27 11.10
N ASP A 433 21.36 -29.49 10.83
CA ASP A 433 20.38 -28.42 10.80
C ASP A 433 19.93 -28.17 12.26
N PRO A 434 20.18 -26.99 12.85
CA PRO A 434 19.84 -26.70 14.25
C PRO A 434 18.35 -26.80 14.57
N ALA A 435 17.48 -26.69 13.57
CA ALA A 435 16.04 -26.80 13.72
C ALA A 435 15.51 -28.22 13.47
N LEU A 436 16.33 -29.10 12.88
CA LEU A 436 15.96 -30.47 12.52
C LEU A 436 16.94 -31.48 13.15
N GLU A 437 17.70 -32.19 12.32
CA GLU A 437 18.55 -33.31 12.73
C GLU A 437 19.99 -33.21 12.19
N THR A 438 20.84 -34.10 12.70
CA THR A 438 22.20 -34.30 12.20
C THR A 438 22.17 -35.25 11.02
N PHE A 439 22.92 -34.95 9.97
CA PHE A 439 23.01 -35.79 8.78
C PHE A 439 24.44 -35.83 8.24
N GLN A 440 24.69 -36.77 7.33
CA GLN A 440 26.03 -37.13 6.89
C GLN A 440 26.17 -36.99 5.38
N VAL A 441 27.33 -36.50 4.94
CA VAL A 441 27.72 -36.43 3.53
C VAL A 441 29.06 -37.17 3.38
N TYR A 442 29.12 -38.09 2.42
CA TYR A 442 30.37 -38.75 2.05
C TYR A 442 31.10 -37.93 0.99
N PHE A 443 32.42 -37.96 1.02
CA PHE A 443 33.26 -37.30 0.02
C PHE A 443 34.26 -38.27 -0.62
N GLY A 444 34.70 -37.96 -1.84
CA GLY A 444 35.80 -38.68 -2.48
C GLY A 444 37.12 -37.92 -2.34
N GLY A 445 38.26 -38.57 -2.61
CA GLY A 445 39.57 -37.91 -2.67
C GLY A 445 40.34 -37.88 -1.35
N THR A 446 41.25 -36.91 -1.21
CA THR A 446 42.12 -36.78 -0.02
C THR A 446 42.04 -35.35 0.52
N ALA A 447 41.57 -35.18 1.76
CA ALA A 447 41.39 -33.87 2.39
C ALA A 447 42.59 -32.93 2.20
N GLY A 448 42.32 -31.68 1.82
CA GLY A 448 43.32 -30.66 1.49
C GLY A 448 43.81 -30.66 0.04
N PHE A 449 43.35 -31.59 -0.81
CA PHE A 449 43.61 -31.60 -2.25
C PHE A 449 42.34 -31.31 -3.05
N GLN A 450 42.50 -30.89 -4.32
CA GLN A 450 41.39 -30.49 -5.20
C GLN A 450 40.35 -31.60 -5.44
N ASN A 451 40.75 -32.86 -5.32
CA ASN A 451 39.87 -34.01 -5.52
C ASN A 451 39.02 -34.35 -4.28
N ALA A 452 39.21 -33.66 -3.15
CA ALA A 452 38.49 -33.90 -1.90
C ALA A 452 37.09 -33.28 -1.93
N THR A 453 36.13 -33.94 -2.58
CA THR A 453 34.82 -33.35 -2.88
C THR A 453 33.65 -34.23 -2.47
N GLY A 454 32.62 -33.61 -1.89
CA GLY A 454 31.32 -34.22 -1.61
C GLY A 454 30.18 -33.40 -2.20
N ASP A 455 29.00 -34.02 -2.29
CA ASP A 455 27.77 -33.40 -2.79
C ASP A 455 26.76 -33.29 -1.64
N LEU A 456 26.43 -32.05 -1.26
CA LEU A 456 25.47 -31.74 -0.21
C LEU A 456 24.11 -31.42 -0.85
N MET A 457 23.13 -32.30 -0.70
CA MET A 457 21.78 -32.12 -1.26
C MET A 457 20.87 -31.40 -0.26
N VAL A 458 20.45 -30.16 -0.57
CA VAL A 458 19.54 -29.37 0.27
C VAL A 458 18.36 -28.90 -0.59
N TYR A 459 17.14 -29.31 -0.23
CA TYR A 459 15.90 -29.00 -0.97
C TYR A 459 15.99 -29.21 -2.49
N GLY A 460 16.63 -30.30 -2.91
CA GLY A 460 16.75 -30.69 -4.32
C GLY A 460 17.85 -29.95 -5.11
N VAL A 461 18.65 -29.13 -4.44
CA VAL A 461 19.84 -28.48 -5.03
C VAL A 461 21.10 -29.12 -4.50
N ASN A 462 22.04 -29.38 -5.41
CA ASN A 462 23.33 -29.93 -5.07
C ASN A 462 24.34 -28.81 -4.81
N HIS A 463 24.87 -28.78 -3.60
CA HIS A 463 25.92 -27.87 -3.15
C HIS A 463 27.25 -28.61 -3.13
N LYS A 464 28.21 -28.19 -3.94
CA LYS A 464 29.55 -28.78 -3.93
C LYS A 464 30.27 -28.43 -2.63
N VAL A 465 30.80 -29.45 -1.96
CA VAL A 465 31.60 -29.31 -0.74
C VAL A 465 33.04 -29.72 -1.04
N TYR A 466 34.00 -28.87 -0.73
CA TYR A 466 35.43 -29.16 -0.81
C TYR A 466 36.01 -29.32 0.59
N VAL A 467 36.73 -30.41 0.83
CA VAL A 467 37.26 -30.75 2.15
C VAL A 467 38.72 -30.31 2.25
N GLY A 468 38.99 -29.41 3.19
CA GLY A 468 40.31 -28.84 3.45
C GLY A 468 41.12 -29.60 4.51
N PRO A 469 42.35 -29.14 4.79
CA PRO A 469 43.09 -29.60 5.95
C PRO A 469 42.40 -29.17 7.26
N ASN A 470 42.79 -29.74 8.40
CA ASN A 470 42.32 -29.31 9.74
C ASN A 470 40.79 -29.35 9.95
N LYS A 471 40.08 -30.23 9.22
CA LYS A 471 38.63 -30.40 9.35
C LYS A 471 37.81 -29.14 8.99
N THR A 472 38.31 -28.33 8.07
CA THR A 472 37.59 -27.19 7.48
C THR A 472 37.03 -27.56 6.12
N ILE A 473 35.99 -26.85 5.67
CA ILE A 473 35.38 -27.05 4.35
C ILE A 473 35.19 -25.70 3.62
N SER A 474 35.01 -25.78 2.30
CA SER A 474 34.49 -24.71 1.46
C SER A 474 33.24 -25.24 0.76
N VAL A 475 32.18 -24.43 0.69
CA VAL A 475 30.88 -24.87 0.16
C VAL A 475 30.40 -23.86 -0.87
N ASP A 476 29.87 -24.36 -1.98
CA ASP A 476 29.04 -23.61 -2.94
C ASP A 476 27.68 -23.35 -2.27
N LEU A 477 27.51 -22.16 -1.69
CA LEU A 477 26.42 -21.88 -0.77
C LEU A 477 25.11 -21.56 -1.51
N ASN A 478 25.18 -21.15 -2.79
CA ASN A 478 24.01 -20.86 -3.63
C ASN A 478 23.63 -22.00 -4.58
N GLY A 479 24.47 -23.05 -4.67
CA GLY A 479 24.22 -24.26 -5.44
C GLY A 479 24.40 -24.07 -6.95
N ASP A 480 25.29 -23.16 -7.35
CA ASP A 480 25.45 -22.79 -8.76
C ASP A 480 26.62 -23.47 -9.49
N GLY A 481 27.33 -24.33 -8.78
CA GLY A 481 28.47 -25.09 -9.25
C GLY A 481 29.82 -24.40 -9.05
N ALA A 482 29.85 -23.17 -8.53
CA ALA A 482 31.08 -22.41 -8.29
C ALA A 482 31.17 -21.91 -6.84
N ILE A 483 32.40 -21.62 -6.40
CA ILE A 483 32.69 -20.94 -5.13
C ILE A 483 33.42 -19.66 -5.51
N ASN A 484 32.77 -18.50 -5.39
CA ASN A 484 33.25 -17.26 -6.00
C ASN A 484 32.93 -15.98 -5.22
N ARG A 485 32.95 -16.04 -3.88
CA ARG A 485 32.60 -14.93 -2.97
C ARG A 485 31.14 -14.51 -3.03
N ALA A 486 30.24 -15.34 -3.56
CA ALA A 486 28.82 -15.04 -3.54
C ALA A 486 28.33 -14.86 -2.10
N SER A 487 27.56 -13.80 -1.87
CA SER A 487 26.92 -13.52 -0.58
C SER A 487 25.49 -14.03 -0.60
N ILE A 488 25.15 -14.82 0.41
CA ILE A 488 23.87 -15.51 0.54
C ILE A 488 22.94 -14.68 1.41
N PRO A 489 21.81 -14.20 0.87
CA PRO A 489 20.82 -13.52 1.68
C PRO A 489 20.04 -14.51 2.55
N ILE A 490 19.53 -14.03 3.66
CA ILE A 490 18.46 -14.70 4.40
C ILE A 490 17.14 -14.35 3.72
N VAL A 491 16.43 -15.35 3.21
CA VAL A 491 15.08 -15.22 2.67
C VAL A 491 14.09 -15.72 3.73
N SER A 492 13.35 -14.80 4.31
CA SER A 492 12.35 -15.10 5.33
C SER A 492 10.96 -15.23 4.73
N ILE A 493 10.06 -15.89 5.48
CA ILE A 493 8.63 -15.91 5.14
C ILE A 493 8.07 -14.48 5.00
N GLY A 494 7.17 -14.30 4.04
CA GLY A 494 6.73 -12.98 3.56
C GLY A 494 7.66 -12.39 2.50
N ASN A 495 8.59 -13.18 1.97
CA ASN A 495 9.54 -12.82 0.92
C ASN A 495 10.42 -11.59 1.27
N SER A 496 10.69 -11.39 2.55
CA SER A 496 11.70 -10.42 2.96
C SER A 496 13.08 -11.01 2.79
N VAL A 497 14.00 -10.18 2.30
CA VAL A 497 15.38 -10.55 2.02
C VAL A 497 16.29 -9.75 2.94
N VAL A 498 17.00 -10.41 3.84
CA VAL A 498 18.01 -9.78 4.70
C VAL A 498 19.41 -10.08 4.16
N ARG A 499 20.12 -9.04 3.74
CA ARG A 499 21.52 -9.13 3.30
C ARG A 499 22.43 -8.65 4.42
N LEU A 500 23.42 -9.47 4.75
CA LEU A 500 24.43 -9.16 5.76
C LEU A 500 25.68 -8.58 5.08
N SER A 501 26.35 -7.67 5.78
CA SER A 501 27.69 -7.20 5.43
C SER A 501 28.41 -6.80 6.71
N GLU A 502 29.70 -7.08 6.77
CA GLU A 502 30.52 -6.80 7.96
C GLU A 502 31.72 -5.91 7.63
N THR A 503 32.12 -5.13 8.62
CA THR A 503 33.37 -4.36 8.65
C THR A 503 34.04 -4.60 10.00
N SER A 504 35.25 -4.06 10.23
CA SER A 504 35.88 -4.15 11.55
C SER A 504 35.04 -3.52 12.67
N ASP A 505 34.18 -2.56 12.33
CA ASP A 505 33.56 -1.65 13.29
C ASP A 505 32.06 -1.88 13.47
N ASN A 506 31.41 -2.59 12.53
CA ASN A 506 29.98 -2.85 12.58
C ASN A 506 29.57 -4.02 11.69
N ILE A 507 28.34 -4.49 11.92
CA ILE A 507 27.61 -5.39 11.04
C ILE A 507 26.37 -4.65 10.53
N THR A 508 26.20 -4.61 9.21
CA THR A 508 25.07 -3.97 8.55
C THR A 508 24.13 -5.04 7.99
N LEU A 509 22.86 -4.97 8.39
CA LEU A 509 21.76 -5.75 7.85
C LEU A 509 20.96 -4.85 6.90
N ARG A 510 20.74 -5.31 5.68
CA ARG A 510 19.86 -4.65 4.71
C ARG A 510 18.61 -5.50 4.57
N HIS A 511 17.50 -5.01 5.12
CA HIS A 511 16.19 -5.60 4.98
C HIS A 511 15.56 -5.09 3.68
N VAL A 512 15.27 -5.99 2.73
CA VAL A 512 14.78 -5.65 1.40
C VAL A 512 13.40 -6.23 1.19
N THR A 513 12.44 -5.36 0.86
CA THR A 513 11.13 -5.74 0.35
C THR A 513 11.11 -5.49 -1.16
N LEU A 514 10.93 -6.54 -1.94
CA LEU A 514 11.03 -6.41 -3.39
C LEU A 514 9.90 -5.56 -3.99
N GLY A 515 10.23 -4.82 -5.05
CA GLY A 515 9.28 -3.99 -5.77
C GLY A 515 8.09 -4.78 -6.32
N ARG A 516 8.30 -6.04 -6.75
CA ARG A 516 7.23 -6.90 -7.29
C ARG A 516 6.15 -7.28 -6.28
N PHE A 517 6.41 -7.12 -4.98
CA PHE A 517 5.41 -7.35 -3.93
C PHE A 517 4.70 -6.06 -3.50
N ARG A 518 5.21 -4.90 -3.90
CA ARG A 518 4.68 -3.58 -3.55
C ARG A 518 3.79 -3.06 -4.67
N GLU A 519 2.54 -2.72 -4.34
CA GLU A 519 1.63 -2.08 -5.27
C GLU A 519 2.24 -0.76 -5.79
N ASN A 520 2.13 -0.54 -7.11
CA ASN A 520 2.62 0.66 -7.80
C ASN A 520 4.14 0.95 -7.66
N SER A 521 4.95 0.00 -7.15
CA SER A 521 6.40 0.18 -7.08
C SER A 521 7.13 -0.37 -8.30
N ARG A 522 8.20 0.33 -8.71
CA ARG A 522 9.16 -0.15 -9.73
C ARG A 522 10.52 -0.50 -9.15
N SER A 523 10.72 -0.32 -7.85
CA SER A 523 12.00 -0.56 -7.18
C SER A 523 11.80 -1.30 -5.87
N ASP A 524 12.87 -1.96 -5.43
CA ASP A 524 12.92 -2.54 -4.11
C ASP A 524 12.91 -1.44 -3.04
N LEU A 525 12.36 -1.76 -1.87
CA LEU A 525 12.48 -0.96 -0.67
C LEU A 525 13.59 -1.54 0.20
N GLU A 526 14.57 -0.74 0.57
CA GLU A 526 15.67 -1.17 1.43
C GLU A 526 15.66 -0.39 2.75
N THR A 527 15.67 -1.12 3.86
CA THR A 527 15.90 -0.59 5.20
C THR A 527 17.23 -1.10 5.74
N ARG A 528 18.16 -0.18 5.98
CA ARG A 528 19.48 -0.43 6.54
C ARG A 528 19.41 -0.43 8.07
N ILE A 529 20.05 -1.40 8.68
CA ILE A 529 20.17 -1.57 10.13
C ILE A 529 21.65 -1.78 10.43
N VAL A 530 22.19 -1.03 11.40
CA VAL A 530 23.60 -1.09 11.78
C VAL A 530 23.71 -1.60 13.21
N ILE A 531 24.49 -2.66 13.42
CA ILE A 531 24.86 -3.17 14.73
C ILE A 531 26.31 -2.74 14.99
N ASP A 532 26.49 -1.87 15.98
CA ASP A 532 27.79 -1.29 16.34
C ASP A 532 28.06 -1.39 17.84
N ASN A 533 29.17 -0.78 18.29
CA ASN A 533 29.55 -0.76 19.70
C ASN A 533 28.59 0.04 20.60
N GLY A 534 27.66 0.83 20.05
CA GLY A 534 26.62 1.51 20.81
C GLY A 534 25.35 0.67 20.93
N GLY A 535 24.98 -0.06 19.89
CA GLY A 535 23.77 -0.87 19.90
C GLY A 535 23.31 -1.26 18.49
N ILE A 536 22.00 -1.46 18.37
CA ILE A 536 21.31 -1.60 17.07
C ILE A 536 20.77 -0.23 16.71
N ARG A 537 21.03 0.22 15.49
CA ARG A 537 20.59 1.51 14.96
C ARG A 537 19.87 1.35 13.63
N VAL A 538 18.76 2.05 13.47
CA VAL A 538 18.12 2.25 12.16
C VAL A 538 18.42 3.68 11.74
N PRO A 539 19.22 3.93 10.69
CA PRO A 539 19.51 5.29 10.24
C PRO A 539 18.24 6.00 9.75
N GLU A 540 18.05 7.27 10.15
CA GLU A 540 16.88 8.08 9.77
C GLU A 540 16.73 8.25 8.25
N ASP A 541 17.84 8.30 7.52
CA ASP A 541 17.86 8.34 6.05
C ASP A 541 17.37 7.02 5.41
N SER A 542 17.23 5.97 6.21
CA SER A 542 16.67 4.69 5.79
C SER A 542 15.20 4.53 6.19
N LEU A 543 14.83 4.96 7.38
CA LEU A 543 13.46 4.90 7.90
C LEU A 543 13.32 5.88 9.08
N GLY A 544 12.37 6.81 9.00
CA GLY A 544 11.98 7.62 10.16
C GLY A 544 11.32 6.75 11.23
N MET A 545 11.73 6.91 12.49
CA MET A 545 11.13 6.22 13.62
C MET A 545 10.66 7.23 14.67
N ASP A 546 9.44 7.08 15.15
CA ASP A 546 8.85 7.89 16.20
C ASP A 546 9.00 7.21 17.56
N TYR A 547 9.00 7.98 18.65
CA TYR A 547 9.10 7.43 20.00
C TYR A 547 7.72 7.17 20.61
N ASP A 548 7.40 5.90 20.86
CA ASP A 548 6.22 5.45 21.59
C ASP A 548 6.50 5.53 23.09
N THR A 549 5.91 6.53 23.76
CA THR A 549 6.12 6.78 25.18
C THR A 549 5.61 5.64 26.06
N LYS A 550 4.47 5.03 25.69
CA LYS A 550 3.86 3.93 26.43
C LYS A 550 4.66 2.64 26.32
N ALA A 551 5.11 2.31 25.10
CA ALA A 551 5.94 1.14 24.84
C ALA A 551 7.42 1.37 25.22
N LYS A 552 7.84 2.63 25.43
CA LYS A 552 9.23 3.05 25.63
C LYS A 552 10.14 2.53 24.51
N ALA A 553 9.69 2.69 23.28
CA ALA A 553 10.27 2.12 22.08
C ALA A 553 10.28 3.14 20.95
N LEU A 554 11.26 3.06 20.05
CA LEU A 554 11.16 3.70 18.75
C LEU A 554 10.41 2.76 17.80
N VAL A 555 9.49 3.30 17.02
CA VAL A 555 8.69 2.53 16.08
C VAL A 555 8.68 3.24 14.73
N GLY A 556 8.90 2.51 13.65
CA GLY A 556 8.81 3.01 12.29
C GLY A 556 8.15 1.99 11.39
N MET A 557 7.50 2.45 10.32
CA MET A 557 6.80 1.57 9.39
C MET A 557 7.10 1.96 7.95
N THR A 558 7.39 0.95 7.14
CA THR A 558 7.56 1.10 5.68
C THR A 558 6.24 1.23 4.95
N ASP A 559 6.26 1.67 3.69
CA ASP A 559 5.06 1.69 2.82
C ASP A 559 4.51 0.30 2.44
N TYR A 560 5.27 -0.77 2.69
CA TYR A 560 4.77 -2.14 2.59
C TYR A 560 3.94 -2.55 3.83
N GLY A 561 4.05 -1.79 4.92
CA GLY A 561 3.49 -2.12 6.22
C GLY A 561 4.41 -2.94 7.13
N THR A 562 5.69 -3.10 6.77
CA THR A 562 6.71 -3.69 7.66
C THR A 562 6.97 -2.77 8.83
N LEU A 563 6.75 -3.29 10.05
CA LEU A 563 6.88 -2.54 11.30
C LEU A 563 8.23 -2.85 11.97
N PHE A 564 9.01 -1.81 12.24
CA PHE A 564 10.27 -1.85 12.95
C PHE A 564 10.06 -1.32 14.37
N VAL A 565 10.45 -2.10 15.37
CA VAL A 565 10.32 -1.74 16.78
C VAL A 565 11.68 -1.87 17.45
N LEU A 566 12.27 -0.75 17.82
CA LEU A 566 13.57 -0.67 18.48
C LEU A 566 13.37 -0.33 19.96
N GLN A 567 13.87 -1.20 20.83
CA GLN A 567 13.57 -1.20 22.25
C GLN A 567 14.84 -1.30 23.10
N LYS A 568 14.66 -1.02 24.40
CA LYS A 568 15.67 -1.14 25.48
C LYS A 568 16.87 -0.21 25.32
N ASP A 569 17.09 0.64 26.32
CA ASP A 569 18.13 1.67 26.34
C ASP A 569 18.08 2.54 25.05
N VAL A 570 16.88 3.05 24.76
CA VAL A 570 16.58 3.77 23.52
C VAL A 570 17.20 5.16 23.54
N GLU A 571 17.99 5.49 22.51
CA GLU A 571 18.54 6.82 22.24
C GLU A 571 17.80 7.42 21.03
N ILE A 572 16.83 8.30 21.29
CA ILE A 572 15.92 8.86 20.26
C ILE A 572 16.69 9.56 19.14
N GLU A 573 17.61 10.47 19.48
CA GLU A 573 18.38 11.26 18.51
C GLU A 573 19.25 10.42 17.57
N MET A 574 19.64 9.21 17.98
CA MET A 574 20.46 8.31 17.18
C MET A 574 19.65 7.18 16.56
N GLN A 575 18.34 7.10 16.82
CA GLN A 575 17.48 5.96 16.52
C GLN A 575 18.16 4.61 16.88
N ARG A 576 18.63 4.51 18.13
CA ARG A 576 19.40 3.38 18.65
C ARG A 576 18.69 2.69 19.81
N GLY A 577 18.88 1.38 19.94
CA GLY A 577 18.45 0.55 21.07
C GLY A 577 19.28 -0.73 21.20
N GLN A 578 18.82 -1.69 21.99
CA GLN A 578 19.52 -2.97 22.22
C GLN A 578 18.74 -4.18 21.68
N GLU A 579 17.48 -4.00 21.32
CA GLU A 579 16.62 -5.03 20.74
C GLU A 579 15.84 -4.43 19.55
N LEU A 580 15.86 -5.11 18.40
CA LEU A 580 15.09 -4.73 17.21
C LEU A 580 14.15 -5.88 16.84
N VAL A 581 12.88 -5.56 16.63
CA VAL A 581 11.86 -6.47 16.10
C VAL A 581 11.38 -5.92 14.77
N ILE A 582 11.40 -6.74 13.72
CA ILE A 582 10.90 -6.42 12.40
C ILE A 582 9.72 -7.35 12.14
N ASN A 583 8.52 -6.80 12.14
CA ASN A 583 7.29 -7.53 11.83
C ASN A 583 6.95 -7.31 10.35
N GLN A 584 7.31 -8.30 9.54
CA GLN A 584 7.12 -8.32 8.09
C GLN A 584 5.77 -8.97 7.75
N PRO A 585 4.79 -8.24 7.21
CA PRO A 585 3.53 -8.86 6.82
C PRO A 585 3.75 -9.80 5.62
N LEU A 586 2.94 -10.87 5.52
CA LEU A 586 3.05 -11.83 4.40
C LEU A 586 2.54 -11.29 3.06
N SER A 587 1.74 -10.23 3.13
CA SER A 587 1.25 -9.43 2.02
C SER A 587 1.37 -7.96 2.39
N GLN A 588 1.39 -7.06 1.41
CA GLN A 588 1.35 -5.63 1.69
C GLN A 588 0.13 -5.30 2.56
N ARG A 589 0.31 -4.41 3.54
CA ARG A 589 -0.81 -3.85 4.31
C ARG A 589 -1.35 -2.61 3.62
N PHE A 590 -2.67 -2.49 3.61
CA PHE A 590 -3.38 -1.37 3.03
C PHE A 590 -4.14 -0.63 4.13
N ALA A 591 -4.33 0.68 4.02
CA ALA A 591 -5.32 1.37 4.83
C ALA A 591 -6.72 0.90 4.43
N ASN A 592 -7.51 0.50 5.42
CA ASN A 592 -8.92 0.21 5.28
C ASN A 592 -9.71 1.50 5.47
N VAL A 593 -10.21 2.05 4.38
CA VAL A 593 -11.02 3.27 4.39
C VAL A 593 -12.43 2.89 4.00
N ILE A 594 -13.40 3.24 4.83
CA ILE A 594 -14.79 2.85 4.68
C ILE A 594 -15.63 4.08 4.40
N LEU A 595 -16.45 4.01 3.36
CA LEU A 595 -17.56 4.92 3.16
C LEU A 595 -18.76 4.37 3.92
N LYS A 596 -19.10 4.99 5.05
CA LYS A 596 -20.27 4.66 5.85
C LYS A 596 -21.48 5.39 5.29
N ALA A 597 -22.56 4.66 5.09
CA ALA A 597 -23.86 5.21 4.74
C ALA A 597 -24.80 5.10 5.96
N TYR A 598 -25.52 6.17 6.31
CA TYR A 598 -26.50 6.16 7.40
C TYR A 598 -27.91 6.38 6.86
N GLU A 599 -28.93 5.78 7.50
CA GLU A 599 -30.35 6.01 7.17
C GLU A 599 -30.83 7.40 7.58
#